data_AF-A0AAN3H691-F1
#
_entry.id   AF-A0AAN3H691-F1
#
_cell.length_a   1.000
_cell.length_b   1.000
_cell.length_c   1.000
_cell.angle_alpha   90.00
_cell.angle_beta   90.00
_cell.angle_gamma   90.00
#
_symmetry.space_group_name_H-M   'P 1'
#
loop_
_entity.id
_entity.type
_entity.pdbx_description
1 polymer ?
#
loop_
_entity_poly.entity_id
_entity_poly.type
_entity_poly.pdbx_seq_one_letter_code
_entity_poly.pdbx_strand_id
1 'polypeptide(L)'
;MFPGDSGGGYLDINGKDTEFSRLQAVDYGAAIINSSTDKSLLTLNLSPLKKDEIAVSVKALDMNAIFQGGHGTAGDLYKTTFYGPTQYYLLKKPKFGSVLMGSLKNTSEWQFAGTDLNQAVDMAKNNKLTSSAQASYLYHGKLLGNMDIVIPELTGNDILTLDGSVSISG
;
A
#
# COMPACT_ATOMS: atom_id res chain seq x y z
N MET A 1 -6.04 11.81 29.48
CA MET A 1 -5.29 12.49 28.40
C MET A 1 -4.78 11.39 27.48
N PHE A 2 -5.51 11.12 26.39
CA PHE A 2 -5.13 10.14 25.37
C PHE A 2 -4.73 10.88 24.09
N PRO A 3 -3.69 10.44 23.37
CA PRO A 3 -3.10 11.20 22.28
C PRO A 3 -3.79 10.89 20.94
N GLY A 4 -4.19 11.95 20.22
CA GLY A 4 -4.20 12.01 18.76
C GLY A 4 -5.32 11.26 18.01
N ASP A 5 -6.53 11.81 18.01
CA ASP A 5 -7.46 11.59 16.89
C ASP A 5 -6.88 12.28 15.64
N SER A 6 -6.28 11.52 14.74
CA SER A 6 -6.23 11.89 13.33
C SER A 6 -7.59 11.54 12.69
N GLY A 7 -8.68 12.08 13.23
CA GLY A 7 -10.03 11.79 12.76
C GLY A 7 -10.18 12.23 11.31
N GLY A 8 -10.57 11.30 10.43
CA GLY A 8 -10.69 11.54 8.99
C GLY A 8 -11.57 12.73 8.56
N GLY A 9 -11.79 12.86 7.25
CA GLY A 9 -12.49 14.01 6.65
C GLY A 9 -13.63 13.61 5.72
N TYR A 10 -14.44 14.61 5.37
CA TYR A 10 -15.52 14.47 4.41
C TYR A 10 -15.04 14.87 3.01
N LEU A 11 -15.18 13.95 2.06
CA LEU A 11 -15.12 14.25 0.65
C LEU A 11 -16.56 14.37 0.14
N ASP A 12 -17.00 15.60 -0.09
CA ASP A 12 -18.32 15.89 -0.66
C ASP A 12 -18.25 15.92 -2.19
N ILE A 13 -18.91 14.96 -2.84
CA ILE A 13 -18.99 14.89 -4.30
C ILE A 13 -20.04 15.85 -4.87
N ASN A 14 -20.90 16.43 -4.03
CA ASN A 14 -21.77 17.56 -4.32
C ASN A 14 -22.50 17.49 -5.69
N GLY A 15 -23.27 16.43 -5.90
CA GLY A 15 -24.07 16.21 -7.10
C GLY A 15 -23.29 15.68 -8.32
N LYS A 16 -22.00 15.38 -8.19
CA LYS A 16 -21.18 14.90 -9.30
C LYS A 16 -20.94 13.40 -9.26
N ASP A 17 -21.10 12.79 -10.43
CA ASP A 17 -20.62 11.42 -10.66
C ASP A 17 -19.10 11.36 -10.46
N THR A 18 -18.66 10.36 -9.73
CA THR A 18 -17.27 10.23 -9.29
C THR A 18 -16.83 8.79 -9.39
N GLU A 19 -15.61 8.57 -9.88
CA GLU A 19 -15.01 7.24 -9.99
C GLU A 19 -13.73 7.16 -9.15
N PHE A 20 -13.59 6.09 -8.38
CA PHE A 20 -12.36 5.78 -7.64
C PHE A 20 -11.74 4.50 -8.16
N SER A 21 -10.46 4.58 -8.54
CA SER A 21 -9.61 3.40 -8.76
C SER A 21 -9.03 2.84 -7.46
N ARG A 22 -9.13 3.61 -6.37
CA ARG A 22 -8.61 3.26 -5.04
C ARG A 22 -9.29 4.04 -3.92
N LEU A 23 -9.46 3.39 -2.77
CA LEU A 23 -9.91 4.03 -1.54
C LEU A 23 -8.80 3.95 -0.49
N GLN A 24 -8.33 5.10 -0.01
CA GLN A 24 -7.31 5.20 1.05
C GLN A 24 -7.94 5.78 2.32
N ALA A 25 -8.81 5.01 2.96
CA ALA A 25 -9.36 5.35 4.27
C ALA A 25 -8.59 4.57 5.35
N VAL A 26 -7.86 5.29 6.19
CA VAL A 26 -7.04 4.70 7.26
C VAL A 26 -7.90 4.35 8.49
N ASP A 27 -9.06 4.99 8.64
CA ASP A 27 -9.99 4.79 9.74
C ASP A 27 -11.46 5.13 9.37
N TYR A 28 -12.34 4.93 10.35
CA TYR A 28 -13.79 5.18 10.26
C TYR A 28 -14.19 6.66 10.10
N GLY A 29 -13.27 7.59 10.37
CA GLY A 29 -13.52 9.03 10.25
C GLY A 29 -13.61 9.52 8.81
N ALA A 30 -13.09 8.75 7.84
CA ALA A 30 -13.20 9.08 6.42
C ALA A 30 -14.63 8.89 5.91
N ALA A 31 -15.18 9.87 5.21
CA ALA A 31 -16.52 9.79 4.64
C ALA A 31 -16.55 10.33 3.20
N ILE A 32 -17.14 9.57 2.28
CA ILE A 32 -17.56 10.08 0.97
C ILE A 32 -19.04 10.41 1.10
N ILE A 33 -19.40 11.66 0.84
CA ILE A 33 -20.76 12.15 0.99
C ILE A 33 -21.24 12.81 -0.29
N ASN A 34 -22.56 12.83 -0.48
CA ASN A 34 -23.21 13.77 -1.37
C ASN A 34 -24.19 14.63 -0.56
N SER A 35 -23.86 15.91 -0.38
CA SER A 35 -24.74 16.87 0.31
C SER A 35 -25.73 17.58 -0.63
N SER A 36 -25.58 17.40 -1.96
CA SER A 36 -26.47 18.01 -2.96
C SER A 36 -27.84 17.33 -3.00
N THR A 37 -28.84 18.06 -3.48
CA THR A 37 -30.14 17.50 -3.86
C THR A 37 -30.06 16.63 -5.11
N ASP A 38 -29.09 16.89 -5.98
CA ASP A 38 -28.88 16.10 -7.19
C ASP A 38 -28.25 14.76 -6.85
N LYS A 39 -28.79 13.68 -7.40
CA LYS A 39 -28.27 12.33 -7.17
C LYS A 39 -26.92 12.16 -7.89
N SER A 40 -25.97 11.51 -7.24
CA SER A 40 -24.65 11.20 -7.82
C SER A 40 -24.46 9.71 -8.00
N LEU A 41 -23.72 9.32 -9.04
CA LEU A 41 -23.22 7.96 -9.21
C LEU A 41 -21.77 7.86 -8.71
N LEU A 42 -21.55 7.03 -7.69
CA LEU A 42 -20.22 6.68 -7.19
C LEU A 42 -19.79 5.33 -7.77
N THR A 43 -18.81 5.34 -8.66
CA THR A 43 -18.25 4.12 -9.26
C THR A 43 -16.97 3.71 -8.53
N LEU A 44 -16.97 2.53 -7.92
CA LEU A 44 -15.79 1.96 -7.24
C LEU A 44 -15.06 0.99 -8.19
N ASN A 45 -14.40 1.53 -9.20
CA ASN A 45 -13.63 0.77 -10.20
C ASN A 45 -12.24 0.40 -9.68
N LEU A 46 -12.20 -0.35 -8.58
CA LEU A 46 -10.97 -0.60 -7.84
C LEU A 46 -10.00 -1.49 -8.63
N SER A 47 -8.72 -1.12 -8.61
CA SER A 47 -7.67 -1.87 -9.28
C SER A 47 -6.41 -2.03 -8.43
N PRO A 48 -5.61 -3.09 -8.66
CA PRO A 48 -4.32 -3.24 -8.03
C PRO A 48 -3.41 -2.06 -8.42
N LEU A 49 -2.36 -1.84 -7.62
CA LEU A 49 -1.30 -0.88 -7.96
C LEU A 49 -0.86 -1.05 -9.42
N LYS A 50 -0.62 0.06 -10.12
CA LYS A 50 0.04 0.04 -11.44
C LYS A 50 1.54 0.22 -11.28
N LYS A 51 2.32 -0.34 -12.20
CA LYS A 51 3.80 -0.39 -12.10
C LYS A 51 4.44 1.01 -12.11
N ASP A 52 3.84 1.93 -12.84
CA ASP A 52 4.21 3.33 -12.98
C ASP A 52 3.90 4.17 -11.72
N GLU A 53 2.89 3.78 -10.95
CA GLU A 53 2.53 4.43 -9.68
C GLU A 53 3.43 4.02 -8.50
N ILE A 54 4.21 2.94 -8.67
CA ILE A 54 5.06 2.42 -7.59
C ILE A 54 6.39 3.17 -7.54
N ALA A 55 6.55 3.97 -6.48
CA ALA A 55 7.84 4.48 -6.05
C ALA A 55 8.64 3.40 -5.28
N VAL A 56 9.92 3.27 -5.63
CA VAL A 56 10.88 2.41 -4.93
C VAL A 56 12.04 3.27 -4.44
N SER A 57 12.11 3.46 -3.12
CA SER A 57 13.26 4.05 -2.46
C SER A 57 14.31 2.98 -2.20
N VAL A 58 15.58 3.24 -2.54
CA VAL A 58 16.69 2.34 -2.23
C VAL A 58 17.39 2.78 -0.96
N LYS A 59 17.31 1.95 0.09
CA LYS A 59 17.89 2.22 1.40
C LYS A 59 19.32 1.67 1.46
N ALA A 60 20.25 2.41 2.06
CA ALA A 60 21.59 1.87 2.32
C ALA A 60 21.58 1.10 3.65
N LEU A 61 22.24 -0.07 3.68
CA LEU A 61 22.54 -0.74 4.94
C LEU A 61 23.67 0.01 5.64
N ASP A 62 23.35 0.68 6.74
CA ASP A 62 24.30 1.44 7.54
C ASP A 62 25.12 0.53 8.47
N MET A 63 26.11 1.11 9.16
CA MET A 63 26.99 0.34 10.04
C MET A 63 26.24 -0.35 11.19
N ASN A 64 25.12 0.21 11.67
CA ASN A 64 24.32 -0.45 12.70
C ASN A 64 23.68 -1.72 12.16
N ALA A 65 23.08 -1.65 10.96
CA ALA A 65 22.56 -2.81 10.25
C ALA A 65 23.66 -3.84 9.96
N ILE A 66 24.88 -3.37 9.65
CA ILE A 66 26.02 -4.25 9.41
C ILE A 66 26.37 -5.08 10.66
N PHE A 67 26.52 -4.44 11.82
CA PHE A 67 27.01 -5.12 13.02
C PHE A 67 25.91 -5.75 13.88
N GLN A 68 24.76 -5.11 14.00
CA GLN A 68 23.72 -5.44 14.99
C GLN A 68 22.41 -5.92 14.35
N GLY A 69 22.23 -5.70 13.05
CA GLY A 69 20.96 -5.90 12.37
C GLY A 69 20.02 -4.71 12.56
N GLY A 70 18.74 -4.88 12.30
CA GLY A 70 17.82 -3.75 12.35
C GLY A 70 16.38 -4.07 12.03
N HIS A 71 15.64 -2.98 11.82
CA HIS A 71 14.23 -2.98 11.50
C HIS A 71 13.97 -2.25 10.18
N GLY A 72 12.95 -2.68 9.46
CA GLY A 72 12.55 -2.08 8.19
C GLY A 72 11.15 -2.49 7.78
N THR A 73 10.73 -2.10 6.58
CA THR A 73 9.45 -2.50 6.01
C THR A 73 9.65 -3.67 5.06
N ALA A 74 8.83 -4.71 5.17
CA ALA A 74 8.83 -5.79 4.20
C ALA A 74 8.51 -5.25 2.80
N GLY A 75 9.24 -5.71 1.78
CA GLY A 75 9.17 -5.22 0.41
C GLY A 75 10.09 -4.02 0.10
N ASP A 76 10.78 -3.44 1.10
CA ASP A 76 11.76 -2.39 0.85
C ASP A 76 13.02 -2.93 0.18
N LEU A 77 13.57 -2.12 -0.73
CA LEU A 77 14.82 -2.42 -1.41
C LEU A 77 16.01 -1.80 -0.66
N TYR A 78 16.99 -2.62 -0.35
CA TYR A 78 18.24 -2.24 0.30
C TYR A 78 19.43 -2.43 -0.63
N LYS A 79 20.46 -1.62 -0.46
CA LYS A 79 21.77 -1.77 -1.10
C LYS A 79 22.87 -1.91 -0.06
N THR A 80 23.90 -2.67 -0.41
CA THR A 80 25.15 -2.77 0.37
C THR A 80 26.35 -2.90 -0.55
N THR A 81 27.49 -2.38 -0.10
CA THR A 81 28.82 -2.58 -0.69
C THR A 81 29.76 -3.29 0.28
N PHE A 82 29.24 -3.79 1.41
CA PHE A 82 30.04 -4.35 2.50
C PHE A 82 30.88 -5.57 2.07
N TYR A 83 30.35 -6.38 1.16
CA TYR A 83 31.02 -7.57 0.63
C TYR A 83 31.66 -7.34 -0.76
N GLY A 84 31.88 -6.10 -1.16
CA GLY A 84 32.48 -5.73 -2.44
C GLY A 84 31.53 -4.96 -3.35
N PRO A 85 31.25 -5.42 -4.59
CA PRO A 85 30.36 -4.71 -5.51
C PRO A 85 28.98 -4.44 -4.91
N THR A 86 28.31 -3.38 -5.38
CA THR A 86 26.96 -3.05 -4.94
C THR A 86 26.00 -4.21 -5.20
N GLN A 87 25.35 -4.67 -4.15
CA GLN A 87 24.33 -5.72 -4.17
C GLN A 87 23.02 -5.16 -3.63
N TYR A 88 21.92 -5.60 -4.23
CA TYR A 88 20.57 -5.20 -3.85
C TYR A 88 19.79 -6.36 -3.25
N TYR A 89 19.00 -6.07 -2.22
CA TYR A 89 18.22 -7.06 -1.49
C TYR A 89 16.84 -6.51 -1.14
N LEU A 90 15.81 -7.34 -1.30
CA LEU A 90 14.47 -7.08 -0.79
C LEU A 90 14.35 -7.63 0.63
N LEU A 91 13.88 -6.79 1.56
CA LEU A 91 13.58 -7.22 2.92
C LEU A 91 12.24 -7.97 2.93
N LYS A 92 12.18 -9.16 3.51
CA LYS A 92 10.97 -10.00 3.54
C LYS A 92 10.18 -9.89 4.84
N LYS A 93 10.81 -9.43 5.94
CA LYS A 93 10.16 -9.29 7.24
C LYS A 93 10.68 -8.05 8.00
N PRO A 94 9.91 -7.47 8.94
CA PRO A 94 10.25 -6.17 9.53
C PRO A 94 11.49 -6.13 10.44
N LYS A 95 12.08 -7.28 10.76
CA LYS A 95 13.28 -7.40 11.61
C LYS A 95 14.29 -8.31 10.91
N PHE A 96 15.54 -7.91 10.87
CA PHE A 96 16.62 -8.69 10.26
C PHE A 96 17.85 -8.72 11.16
N GLY A 97 18.63 -9.79 11.05
CA GLY A 97 19.86 -9.98 11.82
C GLY A 97 21.05 -9.17 11.30
N SER A 98 22.15 -9.21 12.04
CA SER A 98 23.43 -8.62 11.65
C SER A 98 23.88 -9.12 10.27
N VAL A 99 24.15 -8.20 9.35
CA VAL A 99 24.68 -8.53 8.02
C VAL A 99 26.02 -9.23 8.15
N LEU A 100 26.89 -8.74 9.05
CA LEU A 100 28.19 -9.35 9.32
C LEU A 100 28.06 -10.82 9.76
N MET A 101 27.00 -11.14 10.52
CA MET A 101 26.69 -12.51 10.95
C MET A 101 25.91 -13.33 9.90
N GLY A 102 25.89 -12.86 8.65
CA GLY A 102 25.35 -13.60 7.51
C GLY A 102 23.85 -13.43 7.27
N SER A 103 23.20 -12.40 7.82
CA SER A 103 21.74 -12.23 7.65
C SER A 103 21.31 -12.15 6.19
N LEU A 104 22.12 -11.57 5.28
CA LEU A 104 21.82 -11.51 3.84
C LEU A 104 21.70 -12.89 3.16
N LYS A 105 22.23 -13.96 3.77
CA LYS A 105 22.07 -15.34 3.29
C LYS A 105 20.79 -16.00 3.83
N ASN A 106 20.13 -15.39 4.80
CA ASN A 106 18.89 -15.89 5.37
C ASN A 106 17.71 -15.55 4.44
N THR A 107 17.27 -16.54 3.67
CA THR A 107 16.19 -16.40 2.66
C THR A 107 14.80 -16.17 3.28
N SER A 108 14.65 -16.31 4.60
CA SER A 108 13.46 -15.89 5.33
C SER A 108 13.47 -14.40 5.65
N GLU A 109 14.63 -13.74 5.62
CA GLU A 109 14.78 -12.30 5.91
C GLU A 109 15.00 -11.48 4.65
N TRP A 110 15.79 -12.01 3.72
CA TRP A 110 16.23 -11.28 2.55
C TRP A 110 16.02 -12.08 1.28
N GLN A 111 15.70 -11.39 0.20
CA GLN A 111 15.72 -11.91 -1.15
C GLN A 111 16.74 -11.13 -1.95
N PHE A 112 17.71 -11.82 -2.55
CA PHE A 112 18.68 -11.17 -3.43
C PHE A 112 17.99 -10.64 -4.69
N ALA A 113 18.20 -9.36 -4.99
CA ALA A 113 17.58 -8.65 -6.11
C ALA A 113 18.57 -8.33 -7.25
N GLY A 114 19.82 -8.79 -7.13
CA GLY A 114 20.85 -8.63 -8.15
C GLY A 114 21.87 -7.53 -7.83
N THR A 115 22.69 -7.22 -8.83
CA THR A 115 23.73 -6.16 -8.77
C THR A 115 23.41 -4.98 -9.69
N ASP A 116 22.38 -5.09 -10.54
CA ASP A 116 21.89 -4.01 -11.38
C ASP A 116 20.72 -3.28 -10.69
N LEU A 117 20.77 -1.95 -10.67
CA LEU A 117 19.75 -1.14 -9.99
C LEU A 117 18.38 -1.25 -10.66
N ASN A 118 18.33 -1.24 -12.00
CA ASN A 118 17.06 -1.25 -12.73
C ASN A 118 16.35 -2.59 -12.54
N GLN A 119 17.08 -3.70 -12.64
CA GLN A 119 16.54 -5.04 -12.35
C GLN A 119 16.05 -5.15 -10.91
N ALA A 120 16.80 -4.61 -9.94
CA ALA A 120 16.40 -4.65 -8.53
C ALA A 120 15.14 -3.82 -8.26
N VAL A 121 15.04 -2.63 -8.86
CA VAL A 121 13.85 -1.78 -8.80
C VAL A 121 12.66 -2.46 -9.47
N ASP A 122 12.84 -3.08 -10.64
CA ASP A 122 11.80 -3.83 -11.32
C ASP A 122 11.29 -5.01 -10.48
N MET A 123 12.19 -5.73 -9.82
CA MET A 123 11.83 -6.80 -8.90
C MET A 123 11.03 -6.27 -7.71
N ALA A 124 11.45 -5.14 -7.12
CA ALA A 124 10.73 -4.49 -6.03
C ALA A 124 9.32 -4.04 -6.44
N LYS A 125 9.18 -3.46 -7.63
CA LYS A 125 7.88 -3.08 -8.19
C LYS A 125 7.00 -4.31 -8.40
N ASN A 126 7.52 -5.35 -9.03
CA ASN A 126 6.76 -6.58 -9.28
C ASN A 126 6.31 -7.24 -7.97
N ASN A 127 7.15 -7.24 -6.93
CA ASN A 127 6.77 -7.75 -5.62
C ASN A 127 5.58 -6.97 -5.02
N LYS A 128 5.62 -5.64 -5.08
CA LYS A 128 4.51 -4.78 -4.64
C LYS A 128 3.24 -4.98 -5.47
N LEU A 129 3.36 -5.18 -6.79
CA LEU A 129 2.23 -5.49 -7.68
C LEU A 129 1.56 -6.80 -7.27
N THR A 130 2.34 -7.88 -7.11
CA THR A 130 1.81 -9.18 -6.72
C THR A 130 1.14 -9.12 -5.35
N SER A 131 1.75 -8.47 -4.36
CA SER A 131 1.12 -8.28 -3.05
C SER A 131 -0.16 -7.45 -3.12
N SER A 132 -0.19 -6.40 -3.95
CA SER A 132 -1.39 -5.57 -4.13
C SER A 132 -2.50 -6.31 -4.87
N ALA A 133 -2.17 -7.17 -5.83
CA ALA A 133 -3.16 -7.94 -6.58
C ALA A 133 -3.80 -9.05 -5.74
N GLN A 134 -3.09 -9.53 -4.70
CA GLN A 134 -3.61 -10.51 -3.76
C GLN A 134 -4.44 -9.88 -2.63
N ALA A 135 -4.23 -8.61 -2.33
CA ALA A 135 -4.97 -7.92 -1.28
C ALA A 135 -6.44 -7.73 -1.70
N SER A 136 -7.37 -8.14 -0.82
CA SER A 136 -8.77 -7.73 -0.93
C SER A 136 -8.88 -6.22 -0.69
N TYR A 137 -9.86 -5.58 -1.31
CA TYR A 137 -10.14 -4.17 -1.06
C TYR A 137 -10.89 -4.02 0.25
N LEU A 138 -10.45 -3.12 1.13
CA LEU A 138 -11.07 -2.86 2.43
C LEU A 138 -11.30 -1.37 2.58
N TYR A 139 -12.52 -0.99 2.95
CA TYR A 139 -12.88 0.40 3.21
C TYR A 139 -13.55 0.55 4.57
N HIS A 140 -12.84 1.25 5.46
CA HIS A 140 -13.26 1.54 6.83
C HIS A 140 -14.21 2.74 6.95
N GLY A 141 -14.32 3.56 5.90
CA GLY A 141 -15.02 4.83 5.95
C GLY A 141 -16.54 4.72 5.79
N LYS A 142 -17.15 5.87 5.56
CA LYS A 142 -18.61 6.02 5.43
C LYS A 142 -19.01 6.43 4.03
N LEU A 143 -20.12 5.89 3.53
CA LEU A 143 -20.76 6.31 2.28
C LEU A 143 -22.13 6.88 2.61
N LEU A 144 -22.35 8.18 2.42
CA LEU A 144 -23.52 8.90 2.94
C LEU A 144 -24.20 9.78 1.87
N GLY A 145 -25.53 9.89 1.95
CA GLY A 145 -26.30 10.90 1.20
C GLY A 145 -26.91 10.39 -0.11
N ASN A 146 -27.24 11.32 -1.00
CA ASN A 146 -28.04 11.03 -2.20
C ASN A 146 -27.19 10.45 -3.34
N MET A 147 -26.83 9.18 -3.25
CA MET A 147 -25.97 8.55 -4.25
C MET A 147 -26.33 7.09 -4.53
N ASP A 148 -26.09 6.68 -5.77
CA ASP A 148 -25.97 5.28 -6.16
C ASP A 148 -24.51 4.85 -6.09
N ILE A 149 -24.27 3.58 -5.78
CA ILE A 149 -22.93 3.00 -5.77
C ILE A 149 -22.90 1.85 -6.76
N VAL A 150 -21.95 1.89 -7.68
CA VAL A 150 -21.69 0.80 -8.62
C VAL A 150 -20.29 0.26 -8.38
N ILE A 151 -20.22 -1.06 -8.17
CA ILE A 151 -18.96 -1.81 -8.08
C ILE A 151 -18.95 -2.73 -9.31
N PRO A 152 -18.18 -2.38 -10.36
CA PRO A 152 -17.97 -3.28 -11.49
C PRO A 152 -17.12 -4.49 -11.06
N GLU A 153 -16.96 -5.47 -11.94
CA GLU A 153 -16.01 -6.58 -11.72
C GLU A 153 -14.61 -6.02 -11.42
N LEU A 154 -14.05 -6.37 -10.26
CA LEU A 154 -12.79 -5.80 -9.83
C LEU A 154 -11.62 -6.58 -10.44
N THR A 155 -10.55 -5.84 -10.73
CA THR A 155 -9.31 -6.46 -11.21
C THR A 155 -8.48 -6.98 -10.02
N GLY A 156 -7.81 -8.13 -10.19
CA GLY A 156 -7.07 -8.78 -9.11
C GLY A 156 -7.96 -9.69 -8.26
N ASN A 157 -7.90 -9.56 -6.93
CA ASN A 157 -8.76 -10.30 -6.03
C ASN A 157 -10.12 -9.58 -5.93
N ASP A 158 -11.16 -10.18 -6.53
CA ASP A 158 -12.51 -9.59 -6.65
C ASP A 158 -13.30 -9.68 -5.33
N ILE A 159 -12.74 -9.11 -4.28
CA ILE A 159 -13.34 -9.05 -2.95
C ILE A 159 -13.20 -7.62 -2.44
N LEU A 160 -14.34 -6.96 -2.26
CA LEU A 160 -14.46 -5.69 -1.54
C LEU A 160 -15.15 -5.93 -0.20
N THR A 161 -14.50 -5.50 0.88
CA THR A 161 -15.04 -5.48 2.23
C THR A 161 -15.31 -4.05 2.66
N LEU A 162 -16.52 -3.80 3.15
CA LEU A 162 -16.92 -2.55 3.77
C LEU A 162 -17.20 -2.84 5.25
N ASP A 163 -16.38 -2.33 6.16
CA ASP A 163 -16.54 -2.53 7.62
C ASP A 163 -16.82 -1.22 8.37
N GLY A 164 -17.05 -0.13 7.63
CA GLY A 164 -17.58 1.13 8.13
C GLY A 164 -19.11 1.20 8.09
N SER A 165 -19.67 2.29 7.54
CA SER A 165 -21.14 2.46 7.48
C SER A 165 -21.62 2.99 6.13
N VAL A 166 -22.76 2.49 5.66
CA VAL A 166 -23.41 2.94 4.43
C VAL A 166 -24.82 3.45 4.78
N SER A 167 -25.13 4.69 4.39
CA SER A 167 -26.43 5.33 4.58
C SER A 167 -26.73 6.20 3.36
N ILE A 168 -27.26 5.57 2.32
CA ILE A 168 -27.53 6.19 1.02
C ILE A 168 -29.03 6.24 0.74
N SER A 169 -29.47 7.27 0.01
CA SER A 169 -30.80 7.29 -0.61
C SER A 169 -30.64 6.91 -2.08
N GLY A 170 -30.56 5.60 -2.33
CA GLY A 170 -30.59 5.01 -3.66
C GLY A 170 -31.96 5.07 -4.31
#